data_AF-A0A972EHM3-F1
#
_entry.id   AF-A0A972EHM3-F1
#
_cell.length_a   1.000
_cell.length_b   1.000
_cell.length_c   1.000
_cell.angle_alpha   90.00
_cell.angle_beta   90.00
_cell.angle_gamma   90.00
#
_symmetry.space_group_name_H-M   'P 1'
#
loop_
_entity.id
_entity.type
_entity.pdbx_description
1 polymer ?
#
loop_
_entity_poly.entity_id
_entity_poly.type
_entity_poly.pdbx_seq_one_letter_code
_entity_poly.pdbx_strand_id
1 'polypeptide(L)'
;MDPLAKNFYALYEAIFSDKECLPEHIFIKYGLMDITLDELRETETIEMKRLHREEGMSLRKIGLLFFLTDSGVYRRIQAYDKKQKSHKQNKVV
;
A
#
# COMPACT_ATOMS: atom_id res chain seq x y z
N MET A 1 9.28 -22.17 8.93
CA MET A 1 10.19 -21.27 9.68
C MET A 1 9.60 -21.07 11.06
N ASP A 2 10.42 -21.28 12.08
CA ASP A 2 10.09 -21.07 13.49
C ASP A 2 9.65 -19.60 13.76
N PRO A 3 8.55 -19.35 14.48
CA PRO A 3 8.09 -17.99 14.82
C PRO A 3 9.15 -17.13 15.50
N LEU A 4 10.02 -17.73 16.33
CA LEU A 4 11.11 -17.01 16.99
C LEU A 4 12.13 -16.50 15.97
N ALA A 5 12.47 -17.30 14.96
CA ALA A 5 13.36 -16.90 13.88
C ALA A 5 12.77 -15.76 13.04
N LYS A 6 11.46 -15.79 12.73
CA LYS A 6 10.80 -14.69 12.00
C LYS A 6 10.88 -13.37 12.76
N ASN A 7 10.57 -13.40 14.05
CA ASN A 7 10.61 -12.22 14.90
C ASN A 7 12.05 -11.68 15.02
N PHE A 8 13.04 -12.56 15.14
CA PHE A 8 14.45 -12.17 15.20
C PHE A 8 14.90 -11.44 13.93
N TYR A 9 14.57 -11.96 12.74
CA TYR A 9 14.96 -11.30 11.48
C TYR A 9 14.22 -9.99 11.25
N ALA A 10 12.95 -9.90 11.62
CA ALA A 10 12.21 -8.66 11.53
C ALA A 10 12.78 -7.59 12.48
N LEU A 11 13.15 -7.98 13.71
CA LEU A 11 13.79 -7.09 14.68
C LEU A 11 15.20 -6.68 14.23
N TYR A 12 15.93 -7.58 13.58
CA TYR A 12 17.24 -7.28 13.01
C TYR A 12 17.14 -6.26 11.87
N GLU A 13 16.27 -6.49 10.88
CA GLU A 13 16.03 -5.50 9.81
C GLU A 13 15.46 -4.18 10.37
N ALA A 14 14.71 -4.24 11.48
CA ALA A 14 14.23 -3.08 12.22
C ALA A 14 15.35 -2.20 12.77
N ILE A 15 16.26 -2.82 13.53
CA ILE A 15 17.35 -2.15 14.24
C ILE A 15 18.38 -1.57 13.26
N PHE A 16 18.60 -2.23 12.13
CA PHE A 16 19.59 -1.82 11.12
C PHE A 16 19.00 -0.99 9.98
N SER A 17 17.73 -0.57 10.06
CA SER A 17 17.16 0.33 9.07
C SER A 17 17.66 1.76 9.29
N ASP A 18 18.31 2.34 8.29
CA ASP A 18 18.74 3.75 8.29
C ASP A 18 17.57 4.77 8.28
N LYS A 19 16.32 4.28 8.34
CA LYS A 19 15.10 5.09 8.32
C LYS A 19 14.41 5.04 9.69
N GLU A 20 13.99 6.19 10.21
CA GLU A 20 13.18 6.30 11.45
C GLU A 20 11.83 5.56 11.37
N CYS A 21 11.45 5.09 10.18
CA CYS A 21 10.24 4.30 9.93
C CYS A 21 10.59 3.05 9.12
N LEU A 22 10.15 1.91 9.62
CA LEU A 22 10.27 0.64 8.92
C LEU A 22 9.23 0.54 7.82
N PRO A 23 9.63 0.24 6.58
CA PRO A 23 8.67 0.17 5.50
C PRO A 23 7.73 -1.05 5.65
N GLU A 24 6.44 -0.82 5.43
CA GLU A 24 5.32 -1.74 5.67
C GLU A 24 5.51 -3.15 5.07
N HIS A 25 6.23 -3.25 3.94
CA HIS A 25 6.53 -4.52 3.30
C HIS A 25 7.41 -5.46 4.16
N ILE A 26 8.21 -4.94 5.11
CA ILE A 26 9.00 -5.74 6.05
C ILE A 26 8.06 -6.42 7.05
N PHE A 27 7.07 -5.68 7.58
CA PHE A 27 6.09 -6.25 8.50
C PHE A 27 5.25 -7.34 7.83
N ILE A 28 4.90 -7.18 6.55
CA ILE A 28 4.21 -8.20 5.77
C ILE A 28 5.11 -9.42 5.51
N LYS A 29 6.36 -9.20 5.08
CA LYS A 29 7.35 -10.26 4.77
C LYS A 29 7.57 -11.21 5.95
N TYR A 30 7.56 -10.67 7.18
CA TYR A 30 7.77 -11.45 8.39
C TYR A 30 6.48 -11.90 9.09
N GLY A 31 5.31 -11.56 8.56
CA GLY A 31 4.01 -11.91 9.15
C GLY A 31 3.71 -11.16 10.46
N LEU A 32 4.31 -9.98 10.63
CA LEU A 32 4.03 -9.06 11.73
C LEU A 32 2.79 -8.19 11.46
N MET A 33 2.35 -8.12 10.21
CA MET A 33 1.04 -7.63 9.81
C MET A 33 0.37 -8.70 8.94
N ASP A 34 -0.85 -9.09 9.31
CA ASP A 34 -1.67 -10.03 8.54
C ASP A 34 -2.43 -9.29 7.43
N ILE A 35 -1.67 -8.81 6.45
CA ILE A 35 -2.18 -8.18 5.24
C ILE A 35 -1.35 -8.68 4.06
N THR A 36 -2.01 -9.11 3.00
CA THR A 36 -1.34 -9.53 1.77
C THR A 36 -0.75 -8.33 1.03
N LEU A 37 0.21 -8.56 0.16
CA LEU A 37 0.77 -7.50 -0.70
C LEU A 37 -0.31 -6.83 -1.57
N ASP A 38 -1.33 -7.58 -1.98
CA ASP A 38 -2.42 -7.04 -2.78
C ASP A 38 -3.35 -6.15 -1.95
N GLU A 39 -3.67 -6.55 -0.72
CA GLU A 39 -4.44 -5.72 0.22
C GLU A 39 -3.67 -4.46 0.63
N LEU A 40 -2.34 -4.54 0.80
CA LEU A 40 -1.51 -3.35 1.01
C LEU A 40 -1.61 -2.40 -0.18
N ARG A 41 -1.43 -2.90 -1.41
CA ARG A 41 -1.54 -2.08 -2.63
C ARG A 41 -2.93 -1.46 -2.78
N GLU A 42 -3.97 -2.19 -2.39
CA GLU A 42 -5.35 -1.69 -2.40
C GLU A 42 -5.51 -0.56 -1.37
N THR A 43 -4.97 -0.72 -0.17
CA THR A 43 -4.94 0.30 0.89
C THR A 43 -4.17 1.54 0.46
N GLU A 44 -2.96 1.39 -0.10
CA GLU A 44 -2.19 2.49 -0.68
C GLU A 44 -3.01 3.24 -1.74
N THR A 45 -3.72 2.51 -2.60
CA THR A 45 -4.52 3.12 -3.68
C THR A 45 -5.74 3.88 -3.13
N ILE A 46 -6.36 3.40 -2.06
CA ILE A 46 -7.42 4.10 -1.34
C ILE A 46 -6.88 5.41 -0.77
N GLU A 47 -5.71 5.39 -0.15
CA GLU A 47 -5.10 6.59 0.42
C GLU A 47 -4.70 7.60 -0.65
N MET A 48 -4.09 7.15 -1.76
CA MET A 48 -3.81 8.01 -2.93
C MET A 48 -5.08 8.71 -3.43
N LYS A 49 -6.20 8.00 -3.47
CA LYS A 49 -7.48 8.54 -3.91
C LYS A 49 -8.03 9.57 -2.91
N ARG A 50 -7.93 9.31 -1.60
CA ARG A 50 -8.32 10.23 -0.53
C ARG A 50 -7.52 11.54 -0.61
N LEU A 51 -6.19 11.44 -0.66
CA LEU A 51 -5.29 12.58 -0.81
C LEU A 51 -5.60 13.40 -2.07
N HIS A 52 -5.91 12.73 -3.18
CA HIS A 52 -6.22 13.43 -4.43
C HIS A 52 -7.58 14.13 -4.40
N ARG A 53 -8.63 13.45 -3.92
CA ARG A 53 -10.03 13.93 -4.05
C ARG A 53 -10.50 14.77 -2.88
N GLU A 54 -10.07 14.44 -1.68
CA GLU A 54 -10.54 15.08 -0.45
C GLU A 54 -9.59 16.19 -0.03
N GLU A 55 -8.27 15.95 -0.13
CA GLU A 55 -7.26 16.95 0.23
C GLU A 55 -6.77 17.79 -0.96
N GLY A 56 -7.22 17.48 -2.19
CA GLY A 56 -6.86 18.22 -3.39
C GLY A 56 -5.37 18.14 -3.76
N MET A 57 -4.65 17.12 -3.25
CA MET A 57 -3.23 16.95 -3.50
C MET A 57 -2.97 16.58 -4.97
N SER A 58 -1.90 17.14 -5.55
CA SER A 58 -1.51 16.85 -6.93
C SER A 58 -0.94 15.43 -7.07
N LEU A 59 -1.21 14.79 -8.21
CA LEU A 59 -0.73 13.44 -8.52
C LEU A 59 0.80 13.32 -8.43
N ARG A 60 1.53 14.39 -8.75
CA ARG A 60 2.99 14.45 -8.61
C ARG A 60 3.43 14.37 -7.15
N LYS A 61 2.78 15.11 -6.24
CA LYS A 61 3.10 15.07 -4.80
C LYS A 61 2.79 13.70 -4.21
N ILE A 62 1.65 13.11 -4.58
CA ILE A 62 1.28 11.75 -4.16
C ILE A 62 2.29 10.74 -4.71
N GLY A 63 2.73 10.88 -5.96
CA GLY A 63 3.75 10.02 -6.55
C GLY A 63 5.06 10.02 -5.77
N LEU A 64 5.49 11.17 -5.25
CA LEU A 64 6.67 11.26 -4.40
C LEU A 64 6.50 10.50 -3.07
N LEU A 65 5.33 10.58 -2.44
CA LEU A 65 5.05 9.89 -1.17
C LEU A 65 5.06 8.36 -1.31
N PHE A 66 4.59 7.86 -2.45
CA PHE A 66 4.42 6.42 -2.70
C PHE A 66 5.45 5.85 -3.70
N PHE A 67 6.51 6.59 -4.01
CA PHE A 67 7.56 6.17 -4.96
C PHE A 67 7.03 5.77 -6.35
N LEU A 68 6.08 6.55 -6.88
CA LEU A 68 5.46 6.37 -8.20
C LEU A 68 5.60 7.62 -9.07
N THR A 69 5.47 7.43 -10.39
CA THR A 69 5.22 8.54 -11.30
C THR A 69 3.79 9.07 -11.11
N ASP A 70 3.54 10.32 -11.48
CA ASP A 70 2.21 10.92 -11.56
C ASP A 70 1.22 10.06 -12.39
N SER A 71 1.69 9.55 -13.54
CA SER A 71 0.96 8.62 -14.39
C SER A 71 0.74 7.24 -13.75
N GLY A 72 1.63 6.81 -12.85
CA GLY A 72 1.47 5.61 -12.04
C GLY A 72 0.33 5.75 -11.04
N VAL A 73 0.32 6.87 -10.31
CA VAL A 73 -0.77 7.22 -9.37
C VAL A 73 -2.11 7.29 -10.10
N TYR A 74 -2.17 8.02 -11.22
CA TYR A 74 -3.40 8.13 -12.03
C TYR A 74 -3.95 6.74 -12.44
N ARG A 75 -3.08 5.86 -12.95
CA ARG A 75 -3.47 4.52 -13.39
C ARG A 75 -4.00 3.66 -12.25
N ARG A 76 -3.36 3.70 -11.07
CA ARG A 76 -3.84 2.95 -9.88
C ARG A 76 -5.23 3.41 -9.45
N ILE A 77 -5.44 4.72 -9.30
CA ILE A 77 -6.75 5.29 -8.92
C ILE A 77 -7.82 4.91 -9.95
N GLN A 78 -7.51 5.01 -11.24
CA GLN A 78 -8.47 4.68 -12.30
C GLN A 78 -8.81 3.18 -12.33
N ALA A 79 -7.82 2.30 -12.16
CA ALA A 79 -8.02 0.86 -12.11
C ALA A 79 -8.88 0.46 -10.91
N TYR A 80 -8.63 1.05 -9.74
CA TYR A 80 -9.44 0.84 -8.54
C TYR A 80 -10.90 1.26 -8.74
N ASP A 81 -11.14 2.44 -9.30
CA ASP A 81 -12.50 2.90 -9.60
C ASP A 81 -13.23 1.99 -10.60
N LYS A 82 -12.52 1.46 -11.60
CA LYS A 82 -13.08 0.47 -12.54
C LYS A 82 -13.46 -0.84 -11.83
N LYS A 83 -12.59 -1.37 -10.96
CA LYS A 83 -12.83 -2.58 -10.15
C LYS A 83 -14.06 -2.42 -9.25
N GLN A 84 -14.23 -1.25 -8.63
CA GLN A 84 -15.37 -0.96 -7.77
C GLN A 84 -16.70 -0.84 -8.54
N LYS A 85 -16.66 -0.31 -9.77
CA LYS A 85 -17.84 -0.25 -10.64
C LYS A 85 -18.29 -1.64 -11.11
N SER A 86 -17.36 -2.51 -11.49
CA SER A 86 -17.69 -3.88 -11.91
C SER A 86 -18.24 -4.72 -10.74
N HIS A 87 -17.70 -4.55 -9.53
CA HIS A 87 -18.23 -5.21 -8.33
C HIS A 87 -19.64 -4.75 -7.96
N LYS A 88 -19.98 -3.47 -8.19
CA LYS A 88 -21.35 -2.98 -8.00
C LYS A 88 -22.33 -3.55 -9.03
N GLN A 89 -21.93 -3.74 -10.28
CA GLN A 89 -22.78 -4.33 -11.31
C GLN A 89 -23.06 -5.82 -11.08
N ASN A 90 -22.07 -6.58 -10.60
CA ASN A 90 -22.24 -8.02 -10.34
C ASN A 90 -23.05 -8.35 -9.08
N LYS A 91 -23.37 -7.37 -8.21
CA LYS A 91 -24.22 -7.56 -7.03
C LYS A 91 -25.71 -7.28 -7.27
N VAL A 92 -26.08 -6.85 -8.48
CA VAL A 92 -27.46 -6.49 -8.87
C VAL A 92 -28.11 -7.57 -9.75
N VAL A 93 -27.51 -8.76 -9.81
CA VAL A 93 -28.06 -9.95 -10.50
C VAL A 93 -28.31 -11.04 -9.47
#